data_AF-A0A963M9F4-F1
#
_entry.id   AF-A0A963M9F4-F1
#
_cell.length_a   1.000
_cell.length_b   1.000
_cell.length_c   1.000
_cell.angle_alpha   90.00
_cell.angle_beta   90.00
_cell.angle_gamma   90.00
#
_symmetry.space_group_name_H-M   'P 1'
#
loop_
_entity.id
_entity.type
_entity.pdbx_description
1 polymer ?
#
loop_
_entity_poly.entity_id
_entity_poly.type
_entity_poly.pdbx_seq_one_letter_code
_entity_poly.pdbx_strand_id
1 'polypeptide(L)'
;MHTKPALNAPDHDDDHGPQLAHDLGTMTRAAAARRQALRWLSAGALSAGAPVILAACGGGGDTTTSSSSSSSGTSSSSSSSSSSSSTTTTTTGSTGTSSSSSTTTSSSGTCSTIPDETNGPYPADGTNQISGSTVNVLTQSGVVRSDIRSSFGSLSGTASGVPLTLTLKLVNSAASCASLEGLAVYIWHCTADGNYSLYSSGFTNQNFLRGVQVTDANGLVSFTTVFPGCYSGRWPHIHFEVYRSLATATSAASDIKTSQVALPEDACSAVYSGATGYGNSTRNLNAITLATDSVFGNDSAAHQMATVTGSVSSGYIAALTVGVAV
;
A
#
# COMPACT_ATOMS: atom_id res chain seq x y z
N MET A 1 80.81 -13.59 25.47
CA MET A 1 80.58 -13.08 24.11
C MET A 1 79.71 -14.10 23.40
N HIS A 2 78.39 -13.88 23.35
CA HIS A 2 77.45 -14.79 22.69
C HIS A 2 76.82 -14.05 21.50
N THR A 3 76.98 -14.66 20.34
CA THR A 3 76.61 -14.23 19.00
C THR A 3 75.12 -14.47 18.71
N LYS A 4 74.48 -13.51 18.00
CA LYS A 4 73.19 -13.70 17.31
C LYS A 4 73.37 -14.56 16.05
N PRO A 5 72.32 -15.29 15.64
CA PRO A 5 71.63 -14.98 14.37
C PRO A 5 70.07 -15.00 14.56
N ALA A 6 69.25 -14.15 13.94
CA ALA A 6 68.86 -13.95 12.53
C ALA A 6 67.50 -14.63 12.18
N LEU A 7 66.54 -13.74 11.95
CA LEU A 7 65.24 -13.76 11.24
C LEU A 7 64.80 -15.02 10.48
N ASN A 8 63.52 -15.38 10.62
CA ASN A 8 62.67 -15.81 9.51
C ASN A 8 61.18 -15.56 9.84
N ALA A 9 60.52 -14.69 9.09
CA ALA A 9 59.06 -14.54 9.05
C ALA A 9 58.60 -14.96 7.65
N PRO A 10 57.52 -15.73 7.48
CA PRO A 10 56.96 -15.97 6.17
C PRO A 10 56.05 -14.82 5.75
N ASP A 11 56.35 -14.21 4.59
CA ASP A 11 55.44 -13.38 3.82
C ASP A 11 54.28 -14.26 3.32
N HIS A 12 53.05 -13.85 3.63
CA HIS A 12 51.84 -14.33 2.97
C HIS A 12 51.35 -13.22 2.04
N ASP A 13 51.69 -13.35 0.76
CA ASP A 13 51.06 -12.61 -0.33
C ASP A 13 49.68 -13.23 -0.62
N ASP A 14 48.61 -12.62 -0.10
CA ASP A 14 47.24 -12.93 -0.53
C ASP A 14 46.86 -12.02 -1.70
N ASP A 15 47.04 -12.55 -2.91
CA ASP A 15 46.53 -12.02 -4.16
C ASP A 15 45.00 -12.26 -4.22
N HIS A 16 44.22 -11.22 -3.94
CA HIS A 16 42.77 -11.22 -4.04
C HIS A 16 42.29 -10.18 -5.07
N GLY A 17 42.41 -10.53 -6.35
CA GLY A 17 41.60 -9.99 -7.44
C GLY A 17 41.67 -10.94 -8.64
N PRO A 18 40.57 -11.23 -9.37
CA PRO A 18 39.46 -10.33 -9.67
C PRO A 18 38.09 -11.06 -9.71
N GLN A 19 37.56 -11.54 -8.58
CA GLN A 19 36.23 -12.17 -8.59
C GLN A 19 35.11 -11.11 -8.58
N LEU A 20 35.30 -10.01 -7.83
CA LEU A 20 34.26 -8.97 -7.70
C LEU A 20 33.96 -8.23 -9.01
N ALA A 21 34.98 -7.96 -9.83
CA ALA A 21 34.81 -7.28 -11.12
C ALA A 21 34.15 -8.20 -12.16
N HIS A 22 34.45 -9.50 -12.10
CA HIS A 22 33.81 -10.49 -12.97
C HIS A 22 32.33 -10.68 -12.58
N ASP A 23 32.01 -10.66 -11.29
CA ASP A 23 30.64 -10.82 -10.78
C ASP A 23 29.76 -9.57 -11.00
N LEU A 24 30.34 -8.37 -10.94
CA LEU A 24 29.65 -7.14 -11.38
C LEU A 24 29.38 -7.13 -12.89
N GLY A 25 30.30 -7.68 -13.70
CA GLY A 25 30.13 -7.83 -15.15
C GLY A 25 29.03 -8.83 -15.54
N THR A 26 28.86 -9.91 -14.78
CA THR A 26 27.81 -10.92 -15.03
C THR A 26 26.43 -10.41 -14.58
N MET A 27 26.33 -9.71 -13.45
CA MET A 27 25.05 -9.13 -12.99
C MET A 27 24.54 -8.01 -13.90
N THR A 28 25.42 -7.15 -14.41
CA THR A 28 25.04 -6.08 -15.34
C THR A 28 24.61 -6.61 -16.72
N ARG A 29 25.25 -7.69 -17.20
CA ARG A 29 24.83 -8.38 -18.43
C ARG A 29 23.50 -9.14 -18.27
N ALA A 30 23.25 -9.75 -17.11
CA ALA A 30 21.97 -10.41 -16.81
C ALA A 30 20.80 -9.41 -16.73
N ALA A 31 21.03 -8.23 -16.16
CA ALA A 31 20.03 -7.15 -16.11
C ALA A 31 19.75 -6.52 -17.49
N ALA A 32 20.77 -6.42 -18.36
CA ALA A 32 20.60 -5.92 -19.73
C ALA A 32 19.87 -6.93 -20.64
N ALA A 33 20.12 -8.24 -20.49
CA ALA A 33 19.47 -9.28 -21.28
C ALA A 33 17.95 -9.37 -21.01
N ARG A 34 17.52 -9.16 -19.76
CA ARG A 34 16.09 -9.13 -19.39
C ARG A 34 15.31 -7.99 -20.03
N ARG A 35 15.98 -6.87 -20.37
CA ARG A 35 15.35 -5.72 -21.04
C ARG A 35 15.28 -5.84 -22.57
N GLN A 36 15.96 -6.81 -23.18
CA GLN A 36 15.88 -7.05 -24.63
C GLN A 36 14.83 -8.10 -25.04
N ALA A 37 14.40 -8.97 -24.12
CA ALA A 37 13.36 -9.97 -24.39
C ALA A 37 11.96 -9.35 -24.60
N LEU A 38 11.68 -8.16 -24.06
CA LEU A 38 10.40 -7.44 -24.27
C LEU A 38 10.33 -6.61 -25.55
N ARG A 39 11.42 -6.49 -26.32
CA ARG A 39 11.39 -5.82 -27.65
C ARG A 39 11.11 -6.77 -28.81
N TRP A 40 11.08 -8.08 -28.58
CA TRP A 40 10.82 -9.09 -29.62
C TRP A 40 9.40 -9.68 -29.59
N LEU A 41 8.53 -9.25 -28.67
CA LEU A 41 7.11 -9.63 -28.68
C LEU A 41 6.18 -8.58 -29.32
N SER A 42 6.69 -7.45 -29.80
CA SER A 42 5.91 -6.38 -30.45
C SER A 42 6.05 -6.33 -31.98
N ALA A 43 6.80 -7.27 -32.59
CA ALA A 43 7.07 -7.31 -34.03
C ALA A 43 6.44 -8.53 -34.74
N GLY A 44 5.31 -9.01 -34.25
CA GLY A 44 4.63 -10.20 -34.78
C GLY A 44 3.11 -10.05 -34.90
N ALA A 45 2.63 -8.99 -35.55
CA ALA A 45 1.20 -8.85 -35.88
C ALA A 45 1.00 -8.17 -37.24
N LEU A 46 1.19 -8.92 -38.32
CA LEU A 46 0.63 -8.61 -39.64
C LEU A 46 0.31 -9.93 -40.36
N SER A 47 -0.89 -10.49 -40.14
CA SER A 47 -1.64 -11.17 -41.22
C SER A 47 -3.03 -11.63 -40.78
N ALA A 48 -3.99 -11.33 -41.66
CA ALA A 48 -5.26 -12.01 -41.89
C ALA A 48 -6.41 -11.80 -40.88
N GLY A 49 -7.47 -11.17 -41.40
CA GLY A 49 -8.71 -10.85 -40.70
C GLY A 49 -9.74 -11.97 -40.64
N ALA A 50 -10.70 -11.79 -39.73
CA ALA A 50 -12.12 -12.11 -39.85
C ALA A 50 -12.86 -11.55 -38.61
N PRO A 51 -14.03 -10.89 -38.74
CA PRO A 51 -14.80 -10.45 -37.59
C PRO A 51 -15.69 -11.59 -37.06
N VAL A 52 -15.60 -11.88 -35.76
CA VAL A 52 -16.56 -12.75 -35.05
C VAL A 52 -17.69 -11.86 -34.52
N ILE A 53 -18.87 -12.02 -35.11
CA ILE A 53 -20.13 -11.42 -34.63
C ILE A 53 -20.69 -12.34 -33.54
N LEU A 54 -20.78 -11.86 -32.30
CA LEU A 54 -21.49 -12.57 -31.23
C LEU A 54 -22.89 -11.97 -31.04
N ALA A 55 -23.88 -12.73 -31.49
CA ALA A 55 -25.29 -12.39 -31.41
C ALA A 55 -25.84 -12.58 -29.99
N ALA A 56 -26.61 -11.58 -29.55
CA ALA A 56 -27.43 -11.62 -28.34
C ALA A 56 -28.84 -12.16 -28.65
N CYS A 57 -29.36 -13.02 -27.76
CA CYS A 57 -30.73 -13.50 -27.67
C CYS A 57 -30.94 -13.84 -26.17
N GLY A 58 -31.99 -13.49 -25.44
CA GLY A 58 -33.35 -13.05 -25.77
C GLY A 58 -34.38 -14.02 -25.16
N GLY A 59 -35.19 -13.56 -24.19
CA GLY A 59 -36.42 -14.22 -23.66
C GLY A 59 -36.29 -14.78 -22.24
N GLY A 60 -37.17 -14.57 -21.25
CA GLY A 60 -38.55 -14.05 -21.22
C GLY A 60 -39.56 -15.17 -20.93
N GLY A 61 -40.25 -15.14 -19.77
CA GLY A 61 -41.44 -15.97 -19.53
C GLY A 61 -41.76 -16.32 -18.06
N ASP A 62 -42.83 -15.71 -17.53
CA ASP A 62 -43.49 -15.97 -16.24
C ASP A 62 -44.16 -17.35 -16.15
N THR A 63 -44.37 -17.89 -14.94
CA THR A 63 -45.72 -18.18 -14.37
C THR A 63 -45.66 -18.85 -12.98
N THR A 64 -46.71 -18.54 -12.24
CA THR A 64 -47.07 -18.76 -10.83
C THR A 64 -47.48 -20.19 -10.46
N THR A 65 -47.40 -20.54 -9.17
CA THR A 65 -48.48 -21.06 -8.27
C THR A 65 -47.83 -21.76 -7.06
N SER A 66 -47.71 -21.10 -5.90
CA SER A 66 -48.56 -21.19 -4.70
C SER A 66 -48.50 -22.52 -3.92
N SER A 67 -48.11 -22.45 -2.63
CA SER A 67 -49.01 -22.76 -1.50
C SER A 67 -48.36 -22.56 -0.12
N SER A 68 -49.07 -21.78 0.71
CA SER A 68 -49.29 -21.86 2.18
C SER A 68 -48.08 -21.86 3.14
N SER A 69 -48.03 -21.00 4.17
CA SER A 69 -49.03 -20.93 5.24
C SER A 69 -48.79 -19.77 6.24
N SER A 70 -49.90 -19.14 6.69
CA SER A 70 -50.23 -18.54 8.01
C SER A 70 -49.26 -17.52 8.66
N SER A 71 -49.61 -16.22 8.74
CA SER A 71 -50.43 -15.54 9.78
C SER A 71 -49.76 -15.53 11.17
N SER A 72 -49.72 -14.48 11.99
CA SER A 72 -50.45 -13.21 12.11
C SER A 72 -49.87 -12.47 13.32
N GLY A 73 -49.91 -11.14 13.34
CA GLY A 73 -49.53 -10.34 14.50
C GLY A 73 -49.97 -8.88 14.36
N THR A 74 -51.28 -8.66 14.47
CA THR A 74 -51.94 -7.36 14.53
C THR A 74 -51.80 -6.75 15.93
N SER A 75 -51.73 -5.42 16.03
CA SER A 75 -52.44 -4.52 17.00
C SER A 75 -51.61 -3.23 17.18
N SER A 76 -51.91 -2.13 16.49
CA SER A 76 -52.92 -1.09 16.81
C SER A 76 -52.51 -0.12 17.94
N SER A 77 -52.07 1.08 17.50
CA SER A 77 -52.52 2.42 17.90
C SER A 77 -53.20 2.64 19.26
N SER A 78 -52.74 3.67 19.99
CA SER A 78 -53.65 4.67 20.57
C SER A 78 -52.88 5.95 20.96
N SER A 79 -53.22 7.02 20.24
CA SER A 79 -53.05 8.41 20.62
C SER A 79 -54.13 8.81 21.63
N SER A 80 -53.76 9.55 22.67
CA SER A 80 -54.67 10.28 23.54
C SER A 80 -54.55 11.79 23.31
N SER A 81 -55.69 12.34 22.92
CA SER A 81 -56.05 13.74 22.75
C SER A 81 -56.35 14.43 24.09
N SER A 82 -56.26 15.77 24.13
CA SER A 82 -57.30 16.74 24.60
C SER A 82 -56.64 18.10 24.91
N SER A 83 -56.91 19.19 24.16
CA SER A 83 -57.96 20.23 24.44
C SER A 83 -57.43 21.35 25.36
N SER A 84 -57.56 22.68 25.18
CA SER A 84 -58.38 23.54 24.30
C SER A 84 -57.88 25.01 24.37
N SER A 85 -58.17 25.78 23.30
CA SER A 85 -58.56 27.22 23.20
C SER A 85 -57.66 28.31 23.84
N SER A 86 -57.29 29.43 23.19
CA SER A 86 -58.18 30.45 22.60
C SER A 86 -57.41 31.50 21.75
N THR A 87 -58.01 31.87 20.61
CA THR A 87 -58.07 33.15 19.86
C THR A 87 -57.07 34.30 20.14
N THR A 88 -56.38 34.81 19.09
CA THR A 88 -56.65 36.12 18.41
C THR A 88 -55.62 36.41 17.30
N THR A 89 -56.15 36.87 16.16
CA THR A 89 -55.56 37.44 14.92
C THR A 89 -54.50 38.54 15.11
N THR A 90 -53.46 38.58 14.25
CA THR A 90 -53.28 39.58 13.16
C THR A 90 -51.96 39.39 12.37
N THR A 91 -52.10 39.35 11.03
CA THR A 91 -51.24 39.92 9.95
C THR A 91 -49.73 39.62 9.87
N THR A 92 -49.30 39.00 8.75
CA THR A 92 -48.43 39.57 7.68
C THR A 92 -47.62 38.48 6.97
N GLY A 93 -47.60 38.49 5.64
CA GLY A 93 -46.51 37.88 4.84
C GLY A 93 -46.95 36.87 3.78
N SER A 94 -47.20 37.38 2.57
CA SER A 94 -47.55 36.60 1.39
C SER A 94 -46.32 35.94 0.74
N THR A 95 -46.46 34.65 0.42
CA THR A 95 -45.99 33.95 -0.80
C THR A 95 -44.64 34.31 -1.44
N GLY A 96 -43.72 33.33 -1.42
CA GLY A 96 -42.54 33.29 -2.28
C GLY A 96 -41.89 31.90 -2.26
N THR A 97 -42.59 30.86 -2.72
CA THR A 97 -42.01 29.53 -2.91
C THR A 97 -41.13 29.54 -4.16
N SER A 98 -39.84 29.81 -3.97
CA SER A 98 -38.82 29.56 -5.00
C SER A 98 -38.23 28.17 -4.77
N SER A 99 -38.81 27.17 -5.45
CA SER A 99 -38.19 25.87 -5.64
C SER A 99 -36.88 26.06 -6.40
N SER A 100 -35.77 26.17 -5.66
CA SER A 100 -34.44 26.09 -6.25
C SER A 100 -34.12 24.61 -6.45
N SER A 101 -34.36 24.11 -7.66
CA SER A 101 -33.76 22.85 -8.09
C SER A 101 -32.25 23.01 -8.06
N SER A 102 -31.62 22.50 -7.01
CA SER A 102 -30.18 22.34 -6.95
C SER A 102 -29.81 21.27 -7.97
N THR A 103 -29.44 21.70 -9.17
CA THR A 103 -28.72 20.85 -10.12
C THR A 103 -27.41 20.46 -9.45
N THR A 104 -27.36 19.28 -8.86
CA THR A 104 -26.11 18.63 -8.46
C THR A 104 -25.32 18.43 -9.72
N THR A 105 -24.44 19.39 -10.01
CA THR A 105 -23.41 19.22 -11.02
C THR A 105 -22.44 18.22 -10.40
N SER A 106 -22.69 16.94 -10.65
CA SER A 106 -21.75 15.88 -10.32
C SER A 106 -20.49 16.18 -11.12
N SER A 107 -19.52 16.83 -10.50
CA SER A 107 -18.18 16.91 -11.04
C SER A 107 -17.68 15.47 -11.12
N SER A 108 -17.64 14.91 -12.33
CA SER A 108 -16.92 13.67 -12.59
C SER A 108 -15.47 13.93 -12.22
N GLY A 109 -15.08 13.56 -10.99
CA GLY A 109 -13.72 13.72 -10.53
C GLY A 109 -12.79 12.94 -11.44
N THR A 110 -11.66 13.54 -11.81
CA THR A 110 -10.57 12.84 -12.51
C THR A 110 -9.43 12.59 -11.52
N CYS A 111 -8.94 11.37 -11.48
CA CYS A 111 -7.82 10.92 -10.65
C CYS A 111 -6.95 10.00 -11.51
N SER A 112 -5.64 10.06 -11.28
CA SER A 112 -4.69 9.20 -11.94
C SER A 112 -4.69 7.80 -11.33
N THR A 113 -4.53 6.78 -12.16
CA THR A 113 -4.18 5.43 -11.70
C THR A 113 -2.77 5.46 -11.12
N ILE A 114 -2.57 4.88 -9.95
CA ILE A 114 -1.23 4.75 -9.36
C ILE A 114 -0.38 3.79 -10.22
N PRO A 115 0.92 4.03 -10.44
CA PRO A 115 1.79 3.07 -11.14
C PRO A 115 1.87 1.71 -10.43
N ASP A 116 2.02 0.64 -11.20
CA ASP A 116 2.41 -0.66 -10.66
C ASP A 116 3.93 -0.69 -10.43
N GLU A 117 4.34 -1.17 -9.26
CA GLU A 117 5.75 -1.33 -8.91
C GLU A 117 6.07 -2.76 -8.50
N THR A 118 7.37 -3.03 -8.33
CA THR A 118 7.81 -4.26 -7.69
C THR A 118 7.40 -4.31 -6.20
N ASN A 119 6.98 -5.49 -5.74
CA ASN A 119 6.88 -5.81 -4.31
C ASN A 119 8.27 -5.93 -3.63
N GLY A 120 9.35 -5.81 -4.41
CA GLY A 120 10.71 -5.86 -3.89
C GLY A 120 11.06 -7.23 -3.29
N PRO A 121 12.20 -7.33 -2.60
CA PRO A 121 12.71 -8.60 -2.10
C PRO A 121 12.19 -8.97 -0.70
N TYR A 122 11.27 -8.19 -0.10
CA TYR A 122 10.82 -8.37 1.29
C TYR A 122 9.29 -8.50 1.51
N PRO A 123 8.46 -8.96 0.55
CA PRO A 123 7.03 -9.18 0.78
C PRO A 123 6.80 -10.45 1.59
N ALA A 124 5.85 -10.42 2.53
CA ALA A 124 5.46 -11.57 3.33
C ALA A 124 4.05 -12.04 2.94
N ASP A 125 3.78 -12.04 1.65
CA ASP A 125 2.51 -12.38 0.99
C ASP A 125 2.46 -13.86 0.54
N GLY A 126 3.57 -14.59 0.71
CA GLY A 126 3.75 -15.96 0.23
C GLY A 126 4.41 -16.09 -1.14
N THR A 127 4.78 -14.98 -1.80
CA THR A 127 5.50 -15.00 -3.09
C THR A 127 7.01 -15.18 -2.93
N ASN A 128 7.53 -15.04 -1.70
CA ASN A 128 8.95 -15.05 -1.42
C ASN A 128 9.35 -16.11 -0.38
N GLN A 129 10.62 -16.51 -0.41
CA GLN A 129 11.16 -17.57 0.43
C GLN A 129 12.47 -17.17 1.11
N ILE A 130 12.68 -17.67 2.32
CA ILE A 130 13.95 -17.56 3.05
C ILE A 130 14.38 -18.98 3.43
N SER A 131 15.58 -19.36 3.00
CA SER A 131 16.15 -20.69 3.30
C SER A 131 15.20 -21.84 2.97
N GLY A 132 14.48 -21.74 1.84
CA GLY A 132 13.52 -22.76 1.38
C GLY A 132 12.14 -22.74 2.06
N SER A 133 11.92 -21.82 3.01
CA SER A 133 10.61 -21.64 3.66
C SER A 133 9.88 -20.44 3.10
N THR A 134 8.62 -20.61 2.69
CA THR A 134 7.75 -19.53 2.25
C THR A 134 7.45 -18.58 3.40
N VAL A 135 7.63 -17.29 3.16
CA VAL A 135 7.33 -16.23 4.13
C VAL A 135 5.93 -15.69 3.82
N ASN A 136 4.96 -16.01 4.67
CA ASN A 136 3.58 -15.56 4.51
C ASN A 136 2.96 -15.19 5.86
N VAL A 137 2.67 -13.89 6.06
CA VAL A 137 1.93 -13.39 7.22
C VAL A 137 0.45 -13.20 6.94
N LEU A 138 0.01 -13.17 5.68
CA LEU A 138 -1.38 -12.93 5.31
C LEU A 138 -2.31 -14.06 5.77
N THR A 139 -1.78 -15.27 5.96
CA THR A 139 -2.52 -16.41 6.50
C THR A 139 -2.48 -16.51 8.03
N GLN A 140 -1.75 -15.62 8.71
CA GLN A 140 -1.58 -15.66 10.15
C GLN A 140 -2.65 -14.84 10.87
N SER A 141 -3.17 -15.39 11.96
CA SER A 141 -4.06 -14.64 12.86
C SER A 141 -3.34 -13.43 13.44
N GLY A 142 -4.02 -12.29 13.48
CA GLY A 142 -3.49 -11.02 13.96
C GLY A 142 -2.88 -10.11 12.89
N VAL A 143 -2.75 -10.55 11.63
CA VAL A 143 -2.24 -9.68 10.54
C VAL A 143 -3.23 -8.57 10.16
N VAL A 144 -4.53 -8.79 10.35
CA VAL A 144 -5.56 -7.76 10.13
C VAL A 144 -5.59 -6.84 11.33
N ARG A 145 -5.00 -5.65 11.20
CA ARG A 145 -4.71 -4.74 12.32
C ARG A 145 -4.39 -3.32 11.83
N SER A 146 -4.72 -2.33 12.65
CA SER A 146 -4.37 -0.93 12.39
C SER A 146 -2.97 -0.55 12.90
N ASP A 147 -2.66 -0.89 14.16
CA ASP A 147 -1.34 -0.63 14.73
C ASP A 147 -0.38 -1.76 14.39
N ILE A 148 0.59 -1.51 13.51
CA ILE A 148 1.54 -2.51 13.01
C ILE A 148 2.89 -2.46 13.72
N ARG A 149 3.09 -1.62 14.74
CA ARG A 149 4.42 -1.39 15.35
C ARG A 149 4.99 -2.62 16.06
N SER A 150 4.14 -3.48 16.59
CA SER A 150 4.54 -4.69 17.32
C SER A 150 4.33 -5.95 16.51
N SER A 151 5.19 -6.95 16.69
CA SER A 151 4.98 -8.32 16.19
C SER A 151 3.71 -8.94 16.78
N PHE A 152 3.24 -10.03 16.19
CA PHE A 152 2.01 -10.74 16.56
C PHE A 152 2.13 -12.26 16.40
N GLY A 153 1.10 -12.97 16.87
CA GLY A 153 1.07 -14.43 16.90
C GLY A 153 2.06 -14.96 17.93
N SER A 154 2.91 -15.90 17.53
CA SER A 154 4.00 -16.42 18.37
C SER A 154 5.25 -15.54 18.38
N LEU A 155 5.32 -14.52 17.50
CA LEU A 155 6.46 -13.62 17.41
C LEU A 155 6.30 -12.42 18.32
N SER A 156 7.42 -11.83 18.74
CA SER A 156 7.46 -10.68 19.64
C SER A 156 8.42 -9.60 19.12
N GLY A 157 8.55 -8.51 19.88
CA GLY A 157 9.31 -7.33 19.47
C GLY A 157 8.42 -6.19 18.99
N THR A 158 8.94 -4.97 19.09
CA THR A 158 8.26 -3.73 18.65
C THR A 158 9.28 -2.85 17.96
N ALA A 159 8.94 -2.41 16.76
CA ALA A 159 9.76 -1.48 16.01
C ALA A 159 9.77 -0.12 16.71
N SER A 160 10.97 0.41 16.94
CA SER A 160 11.17 1.77 17.44
C SER A 160 11.29 2.75 16.27
N GLY A 161 10.85 3.99 16.48
CA GLY A 161 10.94 5.06 15.49
C GLY A 161 9.98 6.21 15.79
N VAL A 162 10.05 7.28 15.00
CA VAL A 162 9.11 8.40 15.10
C VAL A 162 7.71 7.90 14.73
N PRO A 163 6.66 8.17 15.53
CA PRO A 163 5.31 7.73 15.20
C PRO A 163 4.84 8.27 13.85
N LEU A 164 4.18 7.41 13.08
CA LEU A 164 3.58 7.75 11.79
C LEU A 164 2.18 7.15 11.70
N THR A 165 1.19 7.96 11.36
CA THR A 165 -0.10 7.46 10.89
C THR A 165 -0.12 7.52 9.36
N LEU A 166 -0.29 6.36 8.72
CA LEU A 166 -0.47 6.28 7.26
C LEU A 166 -1.95 6.16 6.94
N THR A 167 -2.47 7.02 6.08
CA THR A 167 -3.83 6.94 5.55
C THR A 167 -3.79 6.81 4.03
N LEU A 168 -4.45 5.78 3.50
CA LEU A 168 -4.60 5.59 2.06
C LEU A 168 -6.08 5.72 1.70
N LYS A 169 -6.38 6.54 0.69
CA LYS A 169 -7.73 6.66 0.11
C LYS A 169 -7.75 5.95 -1.24
N LEU A 170 -8.44 4.83 -1.33
CA LEU A 170 -8.60 4.09 -2.57
C LEU A 170 -9.80 4.62 -3.36
N VAL A 171 -9.57 4.95 -4.62
CA VAL A 171 -10.58 5.47 -5.55
C VAL A 171 -10.52 4.73 -6.88
N ASN A 172 -11.68 4.57 -7.52
CA ASN A 172 -11.77 3.94 -8.83
C ASN A 172 -11.41 4.94 -9.93
N SER A 173 -10.20 4.83 -10.49
CA SER A 173 -9.76 5.71 -11.58
C SER A 173 -10.51 5.47 -12.90
N ALA A 174 -11.20 4.34 -13.05
CA ALA A 174 -12.07 4.03 -14.18
C ALA A 174 -13.54 4.45 -13.97
N ALA A 175 -13.91 4.91 -12.77
CA ALA A 175 -15.30 5.25 -12.43
C ALA A 175 -15.41 6.57 -11.64
N SER A 176 -14.99 7.68 -12.26
CA SER A 176 -15.10 9.05 -11.70
C SER A 176 -14.55 9.20 -10.27
N CYS A 177 -13.53 8.42 -9.93
CA CYS A 177 -12.88 8.43 -8.61
C CYS A 177 -13.83 8.07 -7.46
N ALA A 178 -14.82 7.21 -7.73
CA ALA A 178 -15.67 6.65 -6.69
C ALA A 178 -14.82 5.97 -5.61
N SER A 179 -15.15 6.18 -4.34
CA SER A 179 -14.48 5.49 -3.23
C SER A 179 -14.64 3.97 -3.35
N LEU A 180 -13.56 3.24 -3.09
CA LEU A 180 -13.53 1.79 -3.15
C LEU A 180 -13.62 1.19 -1.75
N GLU A 181 -14.81 0.71 -1.37
CA GLU A 181 -15.06 0.01 -0.10
C GLU A 181 -14.75 -1.49 -0.22
N GLY A 182 -14.34 -2.13 0.88
CA GLY A 182 -14.21 -3.59 0.98
C GLY A 182 -12.94 -4.20 0.39
N LEU A 183 -12.10 -3.40 -0.28
CA LEU A 183 -10.76 -3.81 -0.70
C LEU A 183 -9.84 -3.98 0.50
N ALA A 184 -9.04 -5.04 0.51
CA ALA A 184 -8.00 -5.24 1.51
C ALA A 184 -6.68 -4.64 1.05
N VAL A 185 -5.99 -3.95 1.95
CA VAL A 185 -4.70 -3.31 1.71
C VAL A 185 -3.68 -3.90 2.67
N TYR A 186 -2.67 -4.56 2.14
CA TYR A 186 -1.51 -5.04 2.88
C TYR A 186 -0.38 -4.01 2.75
N ILE A 187 0.24 -3.62 3.86
CA ILE A 187 1.43 -2.75 3.83
C ILE A 187 2.62 -3.39 4.54
N TRP A 188 3.82 -3.03 4.11
CA TRP A 188 5.06 -3.31 4.83
C TRP A 188 6.14 -2.27 4.56
N HIS A 189 7.04 -2.08 5.52
CA HIS A 189 8.20 -1.21 5.35
C HIS A 189 9.36 -1.57 6.28
N CYS A 190 10.50 -0.92 6.07
CA CYS A 190 11.67 -1.10 6.91
C CYS A 190 11.57 -0.33 8.24
N THR A 191 12.35 -0.76 9.23
CA THR A 191 12.59 -0.05 10.49
C THR A 191 13.30 1.29 10.29
N ALA A 192 13.43 2.08 11.36
CA ALA A 192 14.16 3.35 11.38
C ALA A 192 15.61 3.26 10.85
N ASP A 193 16.27 2.10 11.03
CA ASP A 193 17.63 1.80 10.60
C ASP A 193 17.70 1.01 9.28
N GLY A 194 16.57 0.79 8.60
CA GLY A 194 16.53 0.22 7.25
C GLY A 194 16.42 -1.32 7.18
N ASN A 195 16.01 -1.99 8.25
CA ASN A 195 15.85 -3.45 8.31
C ASN A 195 14.41 -3.89 8.07
N TYR A 196 14.21 -5.07 7.47
CA TYR A 196 12.89 -5.66 7.27
C TYR A 196 12.66 -6.84 8.21
N SER A 197 11.54 -6.79 8.94
CA SER A 197 11.06 -7.93 9.74
C SER A 197 10.91 -9.16 8.86
N LEU A 198 11.19 -10.35 9.41
CA LEU A 198 11.28 -11.66 8.73
C LEU A 198 12.50 -11.85 7.82
N TYR A 199 13.16 -10.79 7.35
CA TYR A 199 14.22 -10.89 6.33
C TYR A 199 15.62 -10.52 6.83
N SER A 200 15.76 -9.34 7.44
CA SER A 200 17.05 -8.84 7.88
C SER A 200 17.63 -9.72 9.00
N SER A 201 18.94 -9.93 8.99
CA SER A 201 19.65 -10.58 10.09
C SER A 201 19.32 -9.88 11.42
N GLY A 202 18.98 -10.66 12.46
CA GLY A 202 18.51 -10.15 13.75
C GLY A 202 17.00 -9.84 13.82
N PHE A 203 16.30 -9.84 12.69
CA PHE A 203 14.85 -9.55 12.60
C PHE A 203 14.03 -10.69 11.99
N THR A 204 14.65 -11.83 11.69
CA THR A 204 14.00 -13.00 11.06
C THR A 204 12.88 -13.61 11.91
N ASN A 205 12.92 -13.43 13.24
CA ASN A 205 11.91 -13.91 14.18
C ASN A 205 10.93 -12.80 14.63
N GLN A 206 10.70 -11.79 13.80
CA GLN A 206 9.79 -10.67 14.09
C GLN A 206 8.93 -10.39 12.85
N ASN A 207 7.69 -9.96 13.04
CA ASN A 207 6.74 -9.63 11.95
C ASN A 207 6.06 -8.26 12.16
N PHE A 208 6.67 -7.38 12.95
CA PHE A 208 6.25 -5.97 13.05
C PHE A 208 6.26 -5.29 11.67
N LEU A 209 5.66 -4.09 11.61
CA LEU A 209 5.60 -3.20 10.44
C LEU A 209 5.01 -3.87 9.20
N ARG A 210 4.10 -4.83 9.43
CA ARG A 210 3.33 -5.56 8.43
C ARG A 210 1.89 -5.65 8.91
N GLY A 211 0.93 -5.34 8.05
CA GLY A 211 -0.47 -5.45 8.43
C GLY A 211 -1.44 -5.23 7.28
N VAL A 212 -2.66 -5.73 7.49
CA VAL A 212 -3.77 -5.64 6.55
C VAL A 212 -4.89 -4.81 7.16
N GLN A 213 -5.49 -3.93 6.38
CA GLN A 213 -6.73 -3.24 6.70
C GLN A 213 -7.71 -3.38 5.53
N VAL A 214 -9.00 -3.21 5.81
CA VAL A 214 -10.05 -3.19 4.79
C VAL A 214 -10.57 -1.77 4.66
N THR A 215 -10.70 -1.30 3.43
CA THR A 215 -11.23 0.02 3.10
C THR A 215 -12.67 0.18 3.59
N ASP A 216 -12.96 1.30 4.25
CA ASP A 216 -14.30 1.65 4.68
C ASP A 216 -15.17 2.21 3.53
N ALA A 217 -16.40 2.64 3.84
CA ALA A 217 -17.33 3.23 2.87
C ALA A 217 -16.79 4.49 2.16
N ASN A 218 -15.78 5.15 2.71
CA ASN A 218 -15.11 6.30 2.11
C ASN A 218 -13.86 5.90 1.31
N GLY A 219 -13.55 4.60 1.24
CA GLY A 219 -12.36 4.05 0.60
C GLY A 219 -11.10 4.23 1.44
N LEU A 220 -11.21 4.44 2.75
CA LEU A 220 -10.08 4.76 3.61
C LEU A 220 -9.57 3.51 4.35
N VAL A 221 -8.25 3.38 4.41
CA VAL A 221 -7.54 2.57 5.41
C VAL A 221 -6.58 3.45 6.19
N SER A 222 -6.40 3.14 7.47
CA SER A 222 -5.45 3.84 8.34
C SER A 222 -4.62 2.85 9.15
N PHE A 223 -3.32 3.12 9.23
CA PHE A 223 -2.34 2.35 9.97
C PHE A 223 -1.58 3.23 10.95
N THR A 224 -1.37 2.72 12.17
CA THR A 224 -0.43 3.30 13.14
C THR A 224 0.89 2.55 13.01
N THR A 225 1.95 3.28 12.67
CA THR A 225 3.28 2.74 12.40
C THR A 225 4.40 3.67 12.88
N VAL A 226 5.63 3.45 12.43
CA VAL A 226 6.77 4.36 12.59
C VAL A 226 7.25 4.86 11.23
N PHE A 227 7.87 6.05 11.20
CA PHE A 227 8.47 6.60 10.00
C PHE A 227 9.60 5.67 9.50
N PRO A 228 9.60 5.21 8.23
CA PRO A 228 10.60 4.27 7.74
C PRO A 228 11.99 4.92 7.62
N GLY A 229 13.03 4.11 7.81
CA GLY A 229 14.40 4.51 7.52
C GLY A 229 14.68 4.65 6.02
N CYS A 230 15.88 5.09 5.69
CA CYS A 230 16.44 5.06 4.35
C CYS A 230 17.55 4.03 4.33
N TYR A 231 17.43 3.01 3.48
CA TYR A 231 18.48 2.02 3.24
C TYR A 231 19.17 2.29 1.90
N SER A 232 20.40 1.79 1.74
CA SER A 232 21.25 2.12 0.60
C SER A 232 20.57 1.82 -0.74
N GLY A 233 20.61 2.79 -1.65
CA GLY A 233 20.13 2.66 -3.02
C GLY A 233 18.62 2.81 -3.22
N ARG A 234 17.85 3.13 -2.16
CA ARG A 234 16.38 3.31 -2.27
C ARG A 234 15.89 4.55 -1.53
N TRP A 235 15.02 5.32 -2.19
CA TRP A 235 14.29 6.44 -1.58
C TRP A 235 13.39 5.95 -0.44
N PRO A 236 13.15 6.71 0.65
CA PRO A 236 12.24 6.30 1.73
C PRO A 236 10.83 5.96 1.27
N HIS A 237 10.34 4.76 1.61
CA HIS A 237 9.06 4.26 1.12
C HIS A 237 8.33 3.31 2.08
N ILE A 238 7.03 3.15 1.82
CA ILE A 238 6.17 2.11 2.38
C ILE A 238 5.57 1.33 1.21
N HIS A 239 5.71 0.02 1.19
CA HIS A 239 5.08 -0.80 0.16
C HIS A 239 3.61 -1.03 0.48
N PHE A 240 2.80 -1.26 -0.55
CA PHE A 240 1.47 -1.79 -0.38
C PHE A 240 1.03 -2.69 -1.54
N GLU A 241 0.11 -3.59 -1.21
CA GLU A 241 -0.63 -4.43 -2.14
C GLU A 241 -2.13 -4.25 -1.88
N VAL A 242 -2.92 -4.25 -2.94
CA VAL A 242 -4.38 -4.15 -2.89
C VAL A 242 -5.00 -5.44 -3.39
N TYR A 243 -5.95 -5.98 -2.64
CA TYR A 243 -6.71 -7.17 -2.97
C TYR A 243 -8.20 -6.86 -3.06
N ARG A 244 -8.93 -7.61 -3.89
CA ARG A 244 -10.38 -7.43 -4.10
C ARG A 244 -11.20 -7.54 -2.81
N SER A 245 -10.71 -8.29 -1.84
CA SER A 245 -11.31 -8.45 -0.51
C SER A 245 -10.29 -9.02 0.48
N LEU A 246 -10.66 -9.01 1.77
CA LEU A 246 -9.87 -9.68 2.79
C LEU A 246 -9.73 -11.19 2.51
N ALA A 247 -10.80 -11.85 2.05
CA ALA A 247 -10.75 -13.27 1.72
C ALA A 247 -9.74 -13.57 0.61
N THR A 248 -9.60 -12.69 -0.40
CA THR A 248 -8.58 -12.85 -1.45
C THR A 248 -7.17 -12.66 -0.91
N ALA A 249 -6.95 -11.67 -0.03
CA ALA A 249 -5.64 -11.45 0.59
C ALA A 249 -5.17 -12.66 1.41
N THR A 250 -6.09 -13.35 2.09
CA THR A 250 -5.75 -14.47 2.98
C THR A 250 -5.81 -15.86 2.32
N SER A 251 -6.08 -15.95 1.01
CA SER A 251 -6.25 -17.23 0.30
C SER A 251 -5.17 -17.51 -0.77
N ALA A 252 -4.04 -16.79 -0.71
CA ALA A 252 -2.98 -16.85 -1.72
C ALA A 252 -3.43 -16.47 -3.15
N ALA A 253 -4.53 -15.71 -3.26
CA ALA A 253 -4.92 -15.09 -4.52
C ALA A 253 -4.00 -13.89 -4.79
N SER A 254 -3.77 -13.59 -6.07
CA SER A 254 -2.98 -12.44 -6.48
C SER A 254 -3.63 -11.13 -6.05
N ASP A 255 -2.79 -10.15 -5.74
CA ASP A 255 -3.18 -8.75 -5.64
C ASP A 255 -3.69 -8.23 -7.00
N ILE A 256 -4.44 -7.14 -6.95
CA ILE A 256 -4.89 -6.38 -8.13
C ILE A 256 -4.03 -5.13 -8.36
N LYS A 257 -3.17 -4.80 -7.40
CA LYS A 257 -2.28 -3.65 -7.46
C LYS A 257 -1.13 -3.82 -6.47
N THR A 258 0.09 -3.68 -6.95
CA THR A 258 1.29 -3.55 -6.12
C THR A 258 1.91 -2.19 -6.39
N SER A 259 2.20 -1.41 -5.35
CA SER A 259 2.92 -0.14 -5.51
C SER A 259 3.62 0.28 -4.22
N GLN A 260 4.16 1.50 -4.20
CA GLN A 260 4.92 2.05 -3.09
C GLN A 260 4.50 3.50 -2.82
N VAL A 261 4.48 3.89 -1.56
CA VAL A 261 4.30 5.28 -1.11
C VAL A 261 5.69 5.89 -0.94
N ALA A 262 5.99 6.98 -1.63
CA ALA A 262 7.19 7.78 -1.40
C ALA A 262 6.94 8.83 -0.31
N LEU A 263 7.95 9.11 0.51
CA LEU A 263 7.91 10.18 1.52
C LEU A 263 8.70 11.40 1.05
N PRO A 264 8.25 12.64 1.35
CA PRO A 264 8.90 13.84 0.87
C PRO A 264 10.22 14.08 1.60
N GLU A 265 11.18 14.67 0.89
CA GLU A 265 12.57 14.82 1.33
C GLU A 265 12.70 15.65 2.62
N ASP A 266 11.87 16.67 2.77
CA ASP A 266 11.86 17.56 3.94
C ASP A 266 11.46 16.81 5.22
N ALA A 267 10.41 16.00 5.17
CA ALA A 267 9.98 15.14 6.27
C ALA A 267 11.03 14.09 6.59
N CYS A 268 11.62 13.45 5.56
CA CYS A 268 12.70 12.49 5.74
C CYS A 268 13.91 13.13 6.42
N SER A 269 14.36 14.29 5.93
CA SER A 269 15.50 15.03 6.47
C SER A 269 15.26 15.46 7.93
N ALA A 270 14.06 15.93 8.25
CA ALA A 270 13.69 16.32 9.61
C ALA A 270 13.73 15.12 10.58
N VAL A 271 13.19 13.96 10.18
CA VAL A 271 13.21 12.74 11.01
C VAL A 271 14.64 12.23 11.19
N TYR A 272 15.42 12.13 10.10
CA TYR A 272 16.74 11.49 10.15
C TYR A 272 17.78 12.32 10.90
N SER A 273 17.63 13.64 10.90
CA SER A 273 18.48 14.54 11.71
C SER A 273 17.97 14.73 13.15
N GLY A 274 16.65 14.65 13.37
CA GLY A 274 16.02 15.00 14.64
C GLY A 274 15.71 13.84 15.59
N ALA A 275 15.78 12.59 15.14
CA ALA A 275 15.39 11.42 15.93
C ALA A 275 16.49 10.36 16.06
N THR A 276 16.53 9.71 17.23
CA THR A 276 17.41 8.55 17.47
C THR A 276 16.95 7.33 16.67
N GLY A 277 17.89 6.49 16.25
CA GLY A 277 17.60 5.25 15.51
C GLY A 277 17.68 5.38 13.99
N TYR A 278 17.80 6.60 13.46
CA TYR A 278 17.88 6.88 12.01
C TYR A 278 19.30 7.18 11.51
N GLY A 279 20.35 6.85 12.27
CA GLY A 279 21.72 7.31 12.00
C GLY A 279 22.30 6.89 10.64
N ASN A 280 21.85 5.77 10.07
CA ASN A 280 22.23 5.36 8.71
C ASN A 280 21.43 6.09 7.63
N SER A 281 20.19 6.47 7.95
CA SER A 281 19.22 7.03 7.02
C SER A 281 19.66 8.37 6.46
N THR A 282 20.31 9.24 7.26
CA THR A 282 20.87 10.51 6.77
C THR A 282 21.91 10.30 5.68
N ARG A 283 22.82 9.33 5.86
CA ARG A 283 23.85 9.04 4.86
C ARG A 283 23.27 8.47 3.57
N ASN A 284 22.29 7.58 3.71
CA ASN A 284 21.64 6.95 2.56
C ASN A 284 20.78 7.95 1.78
N LEU A 285 20.04 8.84 2.47
CA LEU A 285 19.25 9.89 1.83
C LEU A 285 20.15 10.84 1.01
N ASN A 286 21.31 11.24 1.54
CA ASN A 286 22.27 12.07 0.82
C ASN A 286 22.89 11.37 -0.40
N ALA A 287 22.77 10.04 -0.52
CA ALA A 287 23.32 9.24 -1.60
C ALA A 287 22.28 8.88 -2.68
N ILE A 288 21.04 9.33 -2.54
CA ILE A 288 19.94 9.00 -3.45
C ILE A 288 19.04 10.21 -3.71
N THR A 289 18.51 10.30 -4.92
CA THR A 289 17.43 11.22 -5.30
C THR A 289 16.25 10.42 -5.83
N LEU A 290 15.05 11.00 -5.86
CA LEU A 290 13.91 10.40 -6.56
C LEU A 290 14.26 10.00 -7.99
N ALA A 291 14.93 10.87 -8.74
CA ALA A 291 15.33 10.62 -10.13
C ALA A 291 16.31 9.44 -10.31
N THR A 292 17.10 9.13 -9.28
CA THR A 292 18.08 8.02 -9.30
C THR A 292 17.56 6.74 -8.64
N ASP A 293 16.40 6.81 -7.95
CA ASP A 293 15.75 5.63 -7.39
C ASP A 293 15.20 4.75 -8.52
N SER A 294 15.39 3.44 -8.40
CA SER A 294 15.01 2.49 -9.46
C SER A 294 13.50 2.26 -9.60
N VAL A 295 12.70 2.71 -8.64
CA VAL A 295 11.23 2.62 -8.62
C VAL A 295 10.63 3.97 -9.00
N PHE A 296 11.04 5.05 -8.32
CA PHE A 296 10.43 6.37 -8.49
C PHE A 296 11.06 7.24 -9.59
N GLY A 297 12.19 6.84 -10.16
CA GLY A 297 12.97 7.72 -11.06
C GLY A 297 12.32 8.02 -12.40
N ASN A 298 11.30 7.26 -12.81
CA ASN A 298 10.57 7.46 -14.07
C ASN A 298 9.70 8.73 -14.07
N ASP A 299 9.10 9.09 -12.93
CA ASP A 299 8.18 10.23 -12.80
C ASP A 299 8.45 11.07 -11.53
N SER A 300 9.52 10.77 -10.80
CA SER A 300 9.85 11.37 -9.49
C SER A 300 8.75 11.17 -8.44
N ALA A 301 8.13 9.99 -8.43
CA ALA A 301 7.01 9.62 -7.56
C ALA A 301 5.78 10.53 -7.69
N ALA A 302 5.55 11.15 -8.87
CA ALA A 302 4.46 12.11 -9.06
C ALA A 302 3.08 11.56 -8.64
N HIS A 303 2.87 10.26 -8.79
CA HIS A 303 1.62 9.57 -8.41
C HIS A 303 1.69 8.81 -7.08
N GLN A 304 2.85 8.80 -6.41
CA GLN A 304 3.15 7.98 -5.23
C GLN A 304 3.63 8.79 -4.03
N MET A 305 3.91 10.09 -4.21
CA MET A 305 4.35 10.99 -3.16
C MET A 305 3.23 11.27 -2.16
N ALA A 306 3.42 10.86 -0.91
CA ALA A 306 2.47 11.18 0.15
C ALA A 306 2.53 12.66 0.52
N THR A 307 1.37 13.20 0.89
CA THR A 307 1.32 14.45 1.66
C THR A 307 1.66 14.13 3.11
N VAL A 308 2.72 14.74 3.64
CA VAL A 308 3.18 14.50 5.02
C VAL A 308 3.06 15.77 5.85
N THR A 309 2.47 15.65 7.04
CA THR A 309 2.31 16.73 8.01
C THR A 309 2.69 16.25 9.40
N GLY A 310 3.07 17.17 10.28
CA GLY A 310 3.46 16.85 11.66
C GLY A 310 4.90 17.23 11.96
N SER A 311 5.47 16.61 12.99
CA SER A 311 6.83 16.90 13.46
C SER A 311 7.44 15.70 14.18
N VAL A 312 8.76 15.73 14.37
CA VAL A 312 9.47 14.66 15.11
C VAL A 312 8.92 14.47 16.53
N SER A 313 8.54 15.53 17.23
CA SER A 313 8.02 15.46 18.61
C SER A 313 6.57 14.98 18.69
N SER A 314 5.74 15.31 17.70
CA SER A 314 4.31 14.97 17.70
C SER A 314 3.98 13.72 16.90
N GLY A 315 4.94 13.21 16.12
CA GLY A 315 4.68 12.24 15.07
C GLY A 315 4.18 12.89 13.79
N TYR A 316 4.06 12.07 12.76
CA TYR A 316 3.64 12.48 11.41
C TYR A 316 2.34 11.80 10.99
N ILE A 317 1.64 12.43 10.06
CA ILE A 317 0.57 11.83 9.27
C ILE A 317 1.03 11.85 7.81
N ALA A 318 1.01 10.70 7.15
CA ALA A 318 1.20 10.56 5.71
C ALA A 318 -0.13 10.17 5.05
N ALA A 319 -0.55 10.90 4.02
CA ALA A 319 -1.76 10.62 3.28
C ALA A 319 -1.49 10.51 1.77
N LEU A 320 -2.07 9.49 1.13
CA LEU A 320 -2.01 9.31 -0.32
C LEU A 320 -3.36 8.86 -0.88
N THR A 321 -3.78 9.45 -2.01
CA THR A 321 -4.92 8.92 -2.79
C THR A 321 -4.39 7.91 -3.81
N VAL A 322 -4.93 6.71 -3.78
CA VAL A 322 -4.52 5.55 -4.56
C VAL A 322 -5.60 5.27 -5.61
N GLY A 323 -5.34 5.64 -6.86
CA GLY A 323 -6.22 5.33 -7.98
C GLY A 323 -6.03 3.90 -8.46
N VAL A 324 -7.07 3.07 -8.37
CA VAL A 324 -7.08 1.69 -8.87
C VAL A 324 -8.13 1.58 -9.98
N ALA A 325 -7.81 0.95 -11.10
CA ALA A 325 -8.76 0.73 -12.19
C ALA A 325 -9.42 -0.65 -12.03
N VAL A 326 -10.64 -0.69 -11.48
CA VAL A 326 -11.41 -1.92 -11.19
C VAL A 326 -12.86 -1.84 -11.62
#